data_AF-A0A9E3Y3D8-F1
#
_entry.id   AF-A0A9E3Y3D8-F1
#
_cell.length_a   1.000
_cell.length_b   1.000
_cell.length_c   1.000
_cell.angle_alpha   90.00
_cell.angle_beta   90.00
_cell.angle_gamma   90.00
#
_symmetry.space_group_name_H-M   'P 1'
#
loop_
_entity.id
_entity.type
_entity.pdbx_description
1 polymer ?
#
loop_
_entity_poly.entity_id
_entity_poly.type
_entity_poly.pdbx_seq_one_letter_code
_entity_poly.pdbx_strand_id
1 'polypeptide(L)'
;MTDSEAERRAALVATKLRAIVGANWGLPDDVTAGTSPAGASLNDRAGGHTWIYLDEDPARRLGMGLALALRGGQGDRPNHLHVVVGADDADAAAVLARRASTIDCNIDVWTAVGPELTAAVAAEPAVDAAPAPEAELYRPVLAAAGLEPVVEGGEVIGEYRGLEVARVVVDDKGGAHVEAGVGRFDREAGAMMFAHLGETDALARAVDVVRRSRHATAERHPLNQLVPERWLRSVVVANPAIVGAKSLRPVGSACPRRNLREIGVATAVGTGSNGEPVVVVCSTGIDMELVPAAADDRLTHGPDARLVLAVPADDLLGLTEDLVALMHRPAEIVTVPDDWRSLSEVTR
;
A
#
# COMPACT_ATOMS: atom_id res chain seq x y z
N MET A 1 6.30 -23.12 -3.37
CA MET A 1 7.40 -23.02 -4.36
C MET A 1 8.62 -23.68 -3.75
N THR A 2 9.22 -24.64 -4.45
CA THR A 2 10.48 -25.24 -3.96
C THR A 2 11.63 -24.27 -4.22
N ASP A 3 12.72 -24.35 -3.45
CA ASP A 3 13.87 -23.43 -3.58
C ASP A 3 14.44 -23.42 -5.02
N SER A 4 14.50 -24.59 -5.63
CA SER A 4 14.95 -24.78 -7.03
C SER A 4 14.04 -24.12 -8.07
N GLU A 5 12.74 -24.02 -7.82
CA GLU A 5 11.78 -23.37 -8.72
C GLU A 5 11.91 -21.84 -8.65
N ALA A 6 12.15 -21.30 -7.45
CA ALA A 6 12.39 -19.88 -7.22
C ALA A 6 13.69 -19.42 -7.90
N GLU A 7 14.78 -20.18 -7.75
CA GLU A 7 16.05 -19.93 -8.42
C GLU A 7 15.91 -19.96 -9.94
N ARG A 8 15.18 -20.94 -10.48
CA ARG A 8 14.96 -21.05 -11.93
C ARG A 8 14.15 -19.88 -12.47
N ARG A 9 13.14 -19.41 -11.74
CA ARG A 9 12.38 -18.20 -12.10
C ARG A 9 13.27 -16.96 -12.08
N ALA A 10 14.06 -16.77 -11.02
CA ALA A 10 14.98 -15.63 -10.91
C ALA A 10 16.00 -15.60 -12.07
N ALA A 11 16.57 -16.74 -12.44
CA ALA A 11 17.50 -16.85 -13.57
C ALA A 11 16.82 -16.53 -14.92
N LEU A 12 15.58 -16.97 -15.11
CA LEU A 12 14.80 -16.65 -16.31
C LEU A 12 14.52 -15.15 -16.41
N VAL A 13 14.08 -14.52 -15.33
CA VAL A 13 13.78 -13.08 -15.29
C VAL A 13 15.04 -12.23 -15.53
N ALA A 14 16.18 -12.61 -14.94
CA ALA A 14 17.47 -11.96 -15.21
C ALA A 14 17.90 -12.09 -16.68
N THR A 15 17.67 -13.26 -17.29
CA THR A 15 17.97 -13.49 -18.72
C THR A 15 17.09 -12.63 -19.62
N LYS A 16 15.78 -12.54 -19.33
CA LYS A 16 14.85 -11.65 -20.05
C LYS A 16 15.33 -10.20 -19.99
N LEU A 17 15.65 -9.70 -18.79
CA LEU A 17 16.11 -8.32 -18.62
C LEU A 17 17.39 -8.05 -19.41
N ARG A 18 18.38 -8.95 -19.38
CA ARG A 18 19.60 -8.79 -20.19
C ARG A 18 19.33 -8.77 -21.69
N ALA A 19 18.42 -9.60 -22.18
CA ALA A 19 18.04 -9.61 -23.59
C ALA A 19 17.35 -8.32 -24.01
N ILE A 20 16.41 -7.82 -23.18
CA ILE A 20 15.75 -6.53 -23.38
C ILE A 20 16.78 -5.39 -23.39
N VAL A 21 17.69 -5.36 -22.41
CA VAL A 21 18.69 -4.29 -22.33
C VAL A 21 19.64 -4.32 -23.52
N GLY A 22 20.14 -5.50 -23.88
CA GLY A 22 21.01 -5.68 -25.04
C GLY A 22 20.37 -5.26 -26.36
N ALA A 23 19.06 -5.49 -26.54
CA ALA A 23 18.35 -5.14 -27.77
C ALA A 23 18.05 -3.64 -27.90
N ASN A 24 17.79 -2.93 -26.79
CA ASN A 24 17.30 -1.55 -26.84
C ASN A 24 18.38 -0.49 -26.52
N TRP A 25 19.37 -0.83 -25.69
CA TRP A 25 20.43 0.10 -25.28
C TRP A 25 21.85 -0.42 -25.52
N GLY A 26 21.99 -1.69 -25.91
CA GLY A 26 23.27 -2.39 -25.84
C GLY A 26 23.59 -2.78 -24.39
N LEU A 27 24.23 -3.94 -24.18
CA LEU A 27 24.58 -4.38 -22.83
C LEU A 27 25.93 -3.76 -22.44
N PRO A 28 26.02 -2.95 -21.37
CA PRO A 28 27.30 -2.41 -20.91
C PRO A 28 28.24 -3.51 -20.43
N ASP A 29 29.55 -3.31 -20.60
CA ASP A 29 30.57 -4.28 -20.19
C ASP A 29 30.65 -4.43 -18.65
N ASP A 30 30.46 -3.34 -17.91
CA ASP A 30 30.52 -3.30 -16.44
C ASP A 30 29.15 -2.98 -15.82
N VAL A 31 28.27 -3.98 -15.81
CA VAL A 31 26.92 -3.88 -15.24
C VAL A 31 26.77 -4.77 -14.00
N THR A 32 26.31 -4.19 -12.90
CA THR A 32 26.00 -4.95 -11.69
C THR A 32 24.59 -5.53 -11.81
N ALA A 33 24.47 -6.86 -11.79
CA ALA A 33 23.19 -7.54 -11.84
C ALA A 33 22.69 -7.92 -10.44
N GLY A 34 21.38 -7.85 -10.24
CA GLY A 34 20.72 -8.30 -9.02
C GLY A 34 19.39 -8.98 -9.31
N THR A 35 18.98 -9.87 -8.42
CA THR A 35 17.66 -10.53 -8.46
C THR A 35 16.97 -10.41 -7.10
N SER A 36 15.66 -10.31 -7.11
CA SER A 36 14.81 -10.31 -5.93
C SER A 36 13.53 -11.10 -6.23
N PRO A 37 12.69 -11.40 -5.22
CA PRO A 37 11.37 -11.97 -5.47
C PRO A 37 10.49 -11.11 -6.38
N ALA A 38 10.73 -9.79 -6.43
CA ALA A 38 9.97 -8.88 -7.29
C ALA A 38 10.45 -8.87 -8.74
N GLY A 39 11.67 -9.34 -9.03
CA GLY A 39 12.20 -9.37 -10.39
C GLY A 39 13.73 -9.32 -10.50
N ALA A 40 14.24 -8.72 -11.57
CA ALA A 40 15.67 -8.55 -11.82
C ALA A 40 16.05 -7.09 -12.03
N SER A 41 17.33 -6.79 -11.84
CA SER A 41 17.89 -5.45 -12.02
C SER A 41 19.27 -5.50 -12.68
N LEU A 42 19.58 -4.46 -13.43
CA LEU A 42 20.88 -4.16 -14.02
C LEU A 42 21.23 -2.71 -13.70
N ASN A 43 22.38 -2.48 -13.09
CA ASN A 43 22.84 -1.16 -12.71
C ASN A 43 24.15 -0.84 -13.46
N ASP A 44 24.09 0.16 -14.33
CA ASP A 44 25.24 0.74 -15.00
C ASP A 44 25.54 2.10 -14.37
N ARG A 45 26.45 2.08 -13.39
CA ARG A 45 26.86 3.27 -12.66
C ARG A 45 27.65 4.25 -13.53
N ALA A 46 28.40 3.76 -14.52
CA ALA A 46 29.22 4.61 -15.38
C ALA A 46 28.35 5.32 -16.43
N GLY A 47 27.39 4.60 -17.02
CA GLY A 47 26.40 5.16 -17.94
C GLY A 47 25.27 5.91 -17.26
N GLY A 48 25.06 5.74 -15.96
CA GLY A 48 24.02 6.45 -15.20
C GLY A 48 22.62 5.87 -15.43
N HIS A 49 22.52 4.56 -15.66
CA HIS A 49 21.27 3.86 -15.94
C HIS A 49 21.00 2.75 -14.94
N THR A 50 19.73 2.54 -14.62
CA THR A 50 19.25 1.40 -13.83
C THR A 50 18.05 0.82 -14.54
N TRP A 51 18.13 -0.44 -14.95
CA TRP A 51 17.01 -1.16 -15.51
C TRP A 51 16.48 -2.16 -14.49
N ILE A 52 15.17 -2.22 -14.36
CA ILE A 52 14.49 -3.25 -13.57
C ILE A 52 13.43 -3.93 -14.41
N TYR A 53 13.33 -5.25 -14.30
CA TYR A 53 12.21 -6.02 -14.81
C TYR A 53 11.39 -6.52 -13.63
N LEU A 54 10.13 -6.11 -13.53
CA LEU A 54 9.22 -6.50 -12.45
C LEU A 54 8.31 -7.63 -12.94
N ASP A 55 8.39 -8.78 -12.27
CA ASP A 55 7.68 -10.02 -12.65
C ASP A 55 6.62 -10.42 -11.60
N GLU A 56 6.65 -9.81 -10.41
CA GLU A 56 5.70 -10.13 -9.34
C GLU A 56 5.12 -8.87 -8.69
N ASP A 57 3.79 -8.73 -8.83
CA ASP A 57 3.02 -7.60 -8.32
C ASP A 57 3.57 -6.23 -8.73
N PRO A 58 3.79 -6.00 -10.05
CA PRO A 58 4.57 -4.88 -10.53
C PRO A 58 4.07 -3.51 -10.05
N ALA A 59 2.76 -3.33 -9.91
CA ALA A 59 2.14 -2.05 -9.50
C ALA A 59 2.63 -1.52 -8.14
N ARG A 60 3.25 -2.36 -7.30
CA ARG A 60 3.71 -2.03 -5.93
C ARG A 60 5.22 -2.12 -5.75
N ARG A 61 6.00 -1.94 -6.82
CA ARG A 61 7.46 -2.16 -6.79
C ARG A 61 8.28 -0.97 -7.29
N LEU A 62 7.66 0.19 -7.50
CA LEU A 62 8.39 1.38 -7.95
C LEU A 62 9.45 1.81 -6.94
N GLY A 63 9.13 1.73 -5.65
CA GLY A 63 10.03 2.13 -4.57
C GLY A 63 11.35 1.35 -4.55
N MET A 64 11.31 0.06 -4.86
CA MET A 64 12.52 -0.75 -5.03
C MET A 64 13.38 -0.24 -6.20
N GLY A 65 12.77 0.12 -7.32
CA GLY A 65 13.46 0.69 -8.47
C GLY A 65 14.15 2.02 -8.15
N LEU A 66 13.43 2.91 -7.46
CA LEU A 66 13.96 4.19 -7.02
C LEU A 66 15.15 4.02 -6.06
N ALA A 67 15.06 3.10 -5.10
CA ALA A 67 16.15 2.79 -4.19
C ALA A 67 17.41 2.28 -4.92
N LEU A 68 17.22 1.45 -5.96
CA LEU A 68 18.33 0.98 -6.81
C LEU A 68 18.93 2.12 -7.65
N ALA A 69 18.10 3.00 -8.20
CA ALA A 69 18.53 4.15 -8.97
C ALA A 69 19.32 5.15 -8.11
N LEU A 70 18.88 5.41 -6.88
CA LEU A 70 19.59 6.22 -5.88
C LEU A 70 20.96 5.61 -5.56
N ARG A 71 21.00 4.31 -5.21
CA ARG A 71 22.24 3.62 -4.87
C ARG A 71 23.24 3.56 -6.03
N GLY A 72 22.73 3.42 -7.26
CA GLY A 72 23.54 3.41 -8.47
C GLY A 72 24.07 4.78 -8.89
N GLY A 73 23.49 5.85 -8.35
CA GLY A 73 23.77 7.22 -8.71
C GLY A 73 25.21 7.69 -8.43
N GLN A 74 25.52 8.86 -8.98
CA GLN A 74 26.76 9.58 -8.71
C GLN A 74 26.45 10.92 -8.04
N GLY A 75 26.98 11.13 -6.84
CA GLY A 75 26.61 12.27 -6.00
C GLY A 75 25.13 12.23 -5.63
N ASP A 76 24.46 13.39 -5.69
CA ASP A 76 23.05 13.54 -5.30
C ASP A 76 22.06 13.25 -6.45
N ARG A 77 22.52 12.70 -7.58
CA ARG A 77 21.67 12.41 -8.75
C ARG A 77 21.41 10.91 -8.87
N PRO A 78 20.15 10.45 -8.80
CA PRO A 78 19.79 9.08 -9.12
C PRO A 78 20.13 8.75 -10.58
N ASN A 79 20.40 7.47 -10.85
CA ASN A 79 20.46 6.97 -12.22
C ASN A 79 19.10 7.13 -12.92
N HIS A 80 19.11 7.25 -14.25
CA HIS A 80 17.90 7.10 -15.04
C HIS A 80 17.33 5.70 -14.84
N LEU A 81 16.13 5.62 -14.26
CA LEU A 81 15.43 4.38 -13.99
C LEU A 81 14.56 3.98 -15.18
N HIS A 82 14.79 2.79 -15.72
CA HIS A 82 13.89 2.14 -16.69
C HIS A 82 13.18 0.98 -16.01
N VAL A 83 11.86 1.11 -15.87
CA VAL A 83 10.99 0.09 -15.27
C VAL A 83 10.32 -0.71 -16.38
N VAL A 84 10.55 -2.01 -16.43
CA VAL A 84 10.00 -2.89 -17.46
C VAL A 84 9.05 -3.89 -16.82
N VAL A 85 7.87 -4.05 -17.40
CA VAL A 85 6.88 -5.07 -17.03
C VAL A 85 6.48 -5.90 -18.24
N GLY A 86 5.99 -7.12 -18.03
CA GLY A 86 5.42 -7.92 -19.11
C GLY A 86 4.18 -7.25 -19.73
N ALA A 87 3.93 -7.48 -21.01
CA ALA A 87 2.75 -6.93 -21.68
C ALA A 87 1.41 -7.42 -21.09
N ASP A 88 1.39 -8.59 -20.45
CA ASP A 88 0.23 -9.11 -19.74
C ASP A 88 -0.13 -8.27 -18.49
N ASP A 89 0.80 -7.44 -18.01
CA ASP A 89 0.65 -6.54 -16.85
C ASP A 89 0.53 -5.06 -17.27
N ALA A 90 -0.05 -4.78 -18.44
CA ALA A 90 -0.17 -3.42 -18.97
C ALA A 90 -0.86 -2.43 -18.01
N ASP A 91 -1.88 -2.87 -17.28
CA ASP A 91 -2.56 -2.04 -16.27
C ASP A 91 -1.62 -1.65 -15.12
N ALA A 92 -0.76 -2.57 -14.69
CA ALA A 92 0.24 -2.28 -13.67
C ALA A 92 1.32 -1.34 -14.20
N ALA A 93 1.70 -1.45 -15.48
CA ALA A 93 2.58 -0.50 -16.15
C ALA A 93 1.99 0.93 -16.11
N ALA A 94 0.68 1.06 -16.39
CA ALA A 94 0.00 2.34 -16.38
C ALA A 94 -0.06 2.95 -14.97
N VAL A 95 -0.27 2.14 -13.92
CA VAL A 95 -0.18 2.56 -12.51
C VAL A 95 1.25 3.00 -12.16
N LEU A 96 2.27 2.24 -12.56
CA LEU A 96 3.68 2.59 -12.34
C LEU A 96 4.04 3.91 -13.03
N ALA A 97 3.60 4.12 -14.28
CA ALA A 97 3.80 5.36 -15.02
C ALA A 97 3.12 6.56 -14.34
N ARG A 98 1.90 6.37 -13.82
CA ARG A 98 1.21 7.39 -13.03
C ARG A 98 2.00 7.75 -11.77
N ARG A 99 2.49 6.76 -11.02
CA ARG A 99 3.30 6.99 -9.81
C ARG A 99 4.63 7.67 -10.13
N ALA A 100 5.30 7.22 -11.19
CA ALA A 100 6.54 7.82 -11.68
C ALA A 100 6.37 9.32 -11.98
N SER A 101 5.21 9.73 -12.51
CA SER A 101 4.93 11.15 -12.79
C SER A 101 4.91 12.06 -11.55
N THR A 102 4.84 11.49 -10.33
CA THR A 102 4.86 12.25 -9.06
C THR A 102 6.26 12.49 -8.52
N ILE A 103 7.28 11.90 -9.13
CA ILE A 103 8.67 11.90 -8.68
C ILE A 103 9.53 12.69 -9.69
N ASP A 104 10.30 13.64 -9.19
CA ASP A 104 11.29 14.45 -9.91
C ASP A 104 12.58 13.65 -10.15
N CYS A 105 12.45 12.57 -10.91
CA CYS A 105 13.55 11.73 -11.36
C CYS A 105 13.26 11.25 -12.79
N ASN A 106 14.30 11.01 -13.58
CA ASN A 106 14.14 10.39 -14.89
C ASN A 106 13.72 8.93 -14.70
N ILE A 107 12.44 8.65 -14.97
CA ILE A 107 11.84 7.32 -14.85
C ILE A 107 11.03 7.05 -16.11
N ASP A 108 11.47 6.07 -16.90
CA ASP A 108 10.68 5.55 -18.01
C ASP A 108 10.04 4.22 -17.62
N VAL A 109 8.76 4.05 -17.91
CA VAL A 109 8.02 2.80 -17.67
C VAL A 109 7.64 2.17 -19.00
N TRP A 110 7.90 0.87 -19.15
CA TRP A 110 7.76 0.12 -20.41
C TRP A 110 6.96 -1.16 -20.20
N THR A 111 6.13 -1.50 -21.19
CA THR A 111 5.64 -2.86 -21.38
C THR A 111 6.52 -3.60 -22.39
N ALA A 112 6.76 -4.89 -22.15
CA ALA A 112 7.64 -5.72 -22.97
C ALA A 112 6.91 -6.91 -23.58
N VAL A 113 7.08 -7.08 -24.90
CA VAL A 113 6.75 -8.31 -25.64
C VAL A 113 8.06 -8.89 -26.17
N GLY A 114 8.63 -9.85 -25.44
CA GLY A 114 10.01 -10.28 -25.71
C GLY A 114 10.99 -9.12 -25.50
N PRO A 115 11.85 -8.78 -26.47
CA PRO A 115 12.76 -7.63 -26.37
C PRO A 115 12.12 -6.30 -26.80
N GLU A 116 10.94 -6.31 -27.43
CA GLU A 116 10.29 -5.09 -27.92
C GLU A 116 9.62 -4.34 -26.77
N LEU A 117 9.87 -3.03 -26.69
CA LEU A 117 9.36 -2.15 -25.65
C LEU A 117 8.34 -1.15 -26.20
N THR A 118 7.28 -0.92 -25.43
CA THR A 118 6.33 0.17 -25.65
C THR A 118 6.25 1.01 -24.39
N ALA A 119 6.36 2.34 -24.54
CA ALA A 119 6.23 3.25 -23.41
C ALA A 119 4.83 3.13 -22.79
N ALA A 120 4.76 2.95 -21.48
CA ALA A 120 3.50 2.87 -20.76
C ALA A 120 2.86 4.27 -20.69
N VAL A 121 1.58 4.34 -21.01
CA VAL A 121 0.78 5.56 -20.79
C VAL A 121 0.34 5.58 -19.34
N ALA A 122 0.60 6.69 -18.64
CA ALA A 122 0.16 6.87 -17.26
C ALA A 122 -1.37 6.71 -17.16
N ALA A 123 -1.81 5.89 -16.21
CA ALA A 123 -3.22 5.83 -15.85
C ALA A 123 -3.69 7.18 -15.29
N GLU A 124 -4.98 7.48 -15.41
CA GLU A 124 -5.60 8.56 -14.65
C GLU A 124 -5.48 8.30 -13.13
N PRO A 125 -5.52 9.34 -12.28
CA PRO A 125 -5.62 9.18 -10.83
C PRO A 125 -6.67 8.13 -10.46
N ALA A 126 -6.33 7.23 -9.52
CA ALA A 126 -7.28 6.23 -9.07
C ALA A 126 -8.47 6.92 -8.40
N VAL A 127 -9.65 6.31 -8.51
CA VAL A 127 -10.89 6.83 -7.92
C VAL A 127 -11.19 6.05 -6.64
N ASP A 128 -11.41 6.76 -5.54
CA ASP A 128 -11.99 6.15 -4.34
C ASP A 128 -13.50 5.95 -4.56
N ALA A 129 -13.86 4.73 -4.98
CA ALA A 129 -15.23 4.42 -5.36
C ALA A 129 -16.18 4.55 -4.16
N ALA A 130 -17.28 5.27 -4.36
CA ALA A 130 -18.36 5.30 -3.39
C ALA A 130 -18.99 3.90 -3.25
N PRO A 131 -19.45 3.53 -2.05
CA PRO A 131 -20.10 2.24 -1.86
C PRO A 131 -21.50 2.21 -2.45
N ALA A 132 -22.02 1.01 -2.65
CA ALA A 132 -23.42 0.80 -3.01
C ALA A 132 -24.35 1.44 -1.96
N PRO A 133 -25.44 2.13 -2.36
CA PRO A 133 -26.37 2.77 -1.42
C PRO A 133 -26.92 1.82 -0.34
N GLU A 134 -27.14 0.55 -0.69
CA GLU A 134 -27.65 -0.48 0.20
C GLU A 134 -26.61 -0.87 1.26
N ALA A 135 -25.33 -0.90 0.89
CA ALA A 135 -24.24 -1.15 1.82
C ALA A 135 -24.04 0.04 2.79
N GLU A 136 -24.24 1.27 2.29
CA GLU A 136 -24.11 2.50 3.08
C GLU A 136 -25.05 2.52 4.31
N LEU A 137 -26.23 1.88 4.20
CA LEU A 137 -27.21 1.76 5.29
C LEU A 137 -26.69 0.97 6.50
N TYR A 138 -25.60 0.20 6.35
CA TYR A 138 -25.04 -0.64 7.41
C TYR A 138 -24.00 0.08 8.29
N ARG A 139 -23.60 1.32 7.98
CA ARG A 139 -22.66 2.08 8.85
C ARG A 139 -23.10 2.15 10.31
N PRO A 140 -24.39 2.43 10.65
CA PRO A 140 -24.83 2.46 12.04
C PRO A 140 -24.76 1.08 12.72
N VAL A 141 -24.96 -0.01 11.97
CA VAL A 141 -24.86 -1.39 12.49
C VAL A 141 -23.41 -1.70 12.89
N LEU A 142 -22.46 -1.37 12.02
CA LEU A 142 -21.03 -1.52 12.29
C LEU A 142 -20.58 -0.64 13.47
N ALA A 143 -20.99 0.62 13.50
CA ALA A 143 -20.68 1.55 14.58
C ALA A 143 -21.27 1.08 15.93
N ALA A 144 -22.50 0.57 15.95
CA ALA A 144 -23.13 0.02 17.15
C ALA A 144 -22.39 -1.22 17.68
N ALA A 145 -21.73 -1.99 16.82
CA ALA A 145 -20.86 -3.10 17.21
C ALA A 145 -19.47 -2.65 17.71
N GLY A 146 -19.18 -1.34 17.69
CA GLY A 146 -17.89 -0.76 18.07
C GLY A 146 -16.81 -0.89 16.99
N LEU A 147 -17.22 -0.94 15.72
CA LEU A 147 -16.34 -0.91 14.55
C LEU A 147 -16.35 0.47 13.90
N GLU A 148 -15.21 0.88 13.36
CA GLU A 148 -15.09 2.05 12.49
C GLU A 148 -15.52 1.67 11.06
N PRO A 149 -16.58 2.27 10.49
CA PRO A 149 -17.01 1.99 9.13
C PRO A 149 -16.10 2.69 8.11
N VAL A 150 -15.40 1.92 7.28
CA VAL A 150 -14.47 2.41 6.24
C VAL A 150 -14.97 2.00 4.87
N VAL A 151 -14.72 2.82 3.85
CA VAL A 151 -14.91 2.43 2.45
C VAL A 151 -13.55 2.11 1.84
N GLU A 152 -13.42 0.95 1.22
CA GLU A 152 -12.23 0.59 0.46
C GLU A 152 -12.64 -0.14 -0.82
N GLY A 153 -12.26 0.40 -1.98
CA GLY A 153 -12.60 -0.19 -3.26
C GLY A 153 -14.10 -0.28 -3.53
N GLY A 154 -14.90 0.65 -2.98
CA GLY A 154 -16.36 0.62 -3.07
C GLY A 154 -17.05 -0.30 -2.06
N GLU A 155 -16.30 -0.98 -1.19
CA GLU A 155 -16.87 -1.89 -0.20
C GLU A 155 -16.95 -1.22 1.18
N VAL A 156 -18.08 -1.36 1.87
CA VAL A 156 -18.20 -0.93 3.28
C VAL A 156 -17.66 -2.03 4.18
N ILE A 157 -16.59 -1.71 4.92
CA ILE A 157 -15.97 -2.62 5.88
C ILE A 157 -16.07 -2.04 7.30
N GLY A 158 -16.13 -2.93 8.29
CA GLY A 158 -16.08 -2.58 9.71
C GLY A 158 -14.72 -2.95 10.29
N GLU A 159 -13.96 -1.94 10.72
CA GLU A 159 -12.63 -2.13 11.28
C GLU A 159 -12.59 -2.00 12.80
N TYR A 160 -11.92 -2.93 13.49
CA TYR A 160 -11.53 -2.77 14.89
C TYR A 160 -10.03 -2.45 14.95
N ARG A 161 -9.68 -1.21 15.33
CA ARG A 161 -8.28 -0.73 15.34
C ARG A 161 -7.54 -1.05 14.03
N GLY A 162 -8.19 -0.75 12.91
CA GLY A 162 -7.64 -0.97 11.57
C GLY A 162 -7.74 -2.39 11.00
N LEU A 163 -8.21 -3.39 11.77
CA LEU A 163 -8.40 -4.74 11.24
C LEU A 163 -9.84 -4.92 10.74
N GLU A 164 -10.04 -5.33 9.49
CA GLU A 164 -11.35 -5.72 8.97
C GLU A 164 -11.89 -6.91 9.79
N VAL A 165 -13.01 -6.68 10.49
CA VAL A 165 -13.75 -7.70 11.25
C VAL A 165 -15.10 -7.98 10.60
N ALA A 166 -15.58 -7.07 9.75
CA ALA A 166 -16.84 -7.21 9.05
C ALA A 166 -16.77 -6.59 7.67
N ARG A 167 -17.56 -7.13 6.74
CA ARG A 167 -17.78 -6.59 5.41
C ARG A 167 -19.25 -6.62 5.09
N VAL A 168 -19.76 -5.55 4.49
CA VAL A 168 -21.13 -5.50 3.98
C VAL A 168 -21.10 -6.01 2.55
N VAL A 169 -21.88 -7.05 2.26
CA VAL A 169 -21.97 -7.66 0.93
C VAL A 169 -23.35 -7.37 0.34
N VAL A 170 -23.37 -6.87 -0.89
CA VAL A 170 -24.60 -6.67 -1.66
C VAL A 170 -24.79 -7.85 -2.61
N ASP A 171 -25.95 -8.48 -2.55
CA ASP A 171 -26.33 -9.57 -3.44
C ASP A 171 -26.85 -9.06 -4.79
N ASP A 172 -26.96 -9.98 -5.76
CA ASP A 172 -27.44 -9.68 -7.12
C ASP A 172 -28.88 -9.11 -7.18
N LYS A 173 -29.63 -9.21 -6.09
CA LYS A 173 -31.01 -8.71 -5.96
C LYS A 173 -31.08 -7.36 -5.25
N GLY A 174 -29.93 -6.77 -4.87
CA GLY A 174 -29.85 -5.52 -4.13
C GLY A 174 -30.08 -5.69 -2.62
N GLY A 175 -30.07 -6.90 -2.09
CA GLY A 175 -30.06 -7.16 -0.66
C GLY A 175 -28.64 -7.01 -0.10
N ALA A 176 -28.45 -6.15 0.90
CA ALA A 176 -27.17 -6.05 1.62
C ALA A 176 -27.24 -6.81 2.95
N HIS A 177 -26.14 -7.44 3.37
CA HIS A 177 -26.00 -8.13 4.66
C HIS A 177 -24.56 -8.04 5.18
N VAL A 178 -24.35 -8.33 6.47
CA VAL A 178 -23.02 -8.29 7.08
C VAL A 178 -22.39 -9.68 7.14
N GLU A 179 -21.21 -9.84 6.54
CA GLU A 179 -20.34 -10.98 6.80
C GLU A 179 -19.32 -10.64 7.89
N ALA A 180 -19.33 -11.39 9.00
CA ALA A 180 -18.44 -11.18 10.14
C ALA A 180 -17.29 -12.20 10.20
N GLY A 181 -16.07 -11.73 10.47
CA GLY A 181 -14.84 -12.52 10.58
C GLY A 181 -13.62 -11.83 9.95
N VAL A 182 -12.43 -12.29 10.32
CA VAL A 182 -11.14 -11.71 9.89
C VAL A 182 -10.65 -12.42 8.63
N GLY A 183 -10.95 -11.81 7.48
CA GLY A 183 -10.63 -12.34 6.17
C GLY A 183 -11.61 -13.41 5.68
N ARG A 184 -11.60 -13.67 4.37
CA ARG A 184 -12.61 -14.48 3.68
C ARG A 184 -12.84 -15.86 4.31
N PHE A 185 -11.76 -16.62 4.54
CA PHE A 185 -11.89 -17.99 5.06
C PHE A 185 -12.46 -18.05 6.48
N ASP A 186 -12.18 -17.05 7.32
CA ASP A 186 -12.75 -16.97 8.67
C ASP A 186 -14.24 -16.68 8.61
N ARG A 187 -14.67 -15.80 7.69
CA ARG A 187 -16.10 -15.50 7.45
C ARG A 187 -16.86 -16.73 6.94
N GLU A 188 -16.31 -17.43 5.95
CA GLU A 188 -16.89 -18.66 5.40
C GLU A 188 -17.01 -19.75 6.49
N ALA A 189 -15.94 -19.99 7.26
CA ALA A 189 -15.94 -20.95 8.36
C ALA A 189 -16.92 -20.55 9.48
N GLY A 190 -16.97 -19.26 9.81
CA GLY A 190 -17.89 -18.69 10.79
C GLY A 190 -19.35 -18.91 10.39
N ALA A 191 -19.69 -18.61 9.14
CA ALA A 191 -21.04 -18.82 8.59
C ALA A 191 -21.46 -20.30 8.67
N MET A 192 -20.54 -21.24 8.42
CA MET A 192 -20.83 -22.68 8.54
C MET A 192 -20.97 -23.15 10.00
N MET A 193 -20.04 -22.76 10.88
CA MET A 193 -20.02 -23.22 12.28
C MET A 193 -21.13 -22.58 13.13
N PHE A 194 -21.54 -21.35 12.78
CA PHE A 194 -22.49 -20.55 13.57
C PHE A 194 -23.73 -20.15 12.77
N ALA A 195 -24.17 -21.00 11.84
CA ALA A 195 -25.36 -20.76 11.00
C ALA A 195 -26.67 -20.53 11.76
N HIS A 196 -26.71 -20.83 13.07
CA HIS A 196 -27.86 -20.59 13.94
C HIS A 196 -27.91 -19.17 14.53
N LEU A 197 -26.81 -18.40 14.44
CA LEU A 197 -26.75 -17.03 14.93
C LEU A 197 -27.34 -16.07 13.89
N GLY A 198 -28.01 -15.01 14.36
CA GLY A 198 -28.33 -13.86 13.53
C GLY A 198 -27.08 -13.03 13.21
N GLU A 199 -27.15 -12.17 12.20
CA GLU A 199 -26.02 -11.33 11.75
C GLU A 199 -25.42 -10.49 12.89
N THR A 200 -26.26 -9.87 13.72
CA THR A 200 -25.82 -9.05 14.86
C THR A 200 -25.04 -9.87 15.89
N ASP A 201 -25.48 -11.09 16.19
CA ASP A 201 -24.81 -11.95 17.17
C ASP A 201 -23.48 -12.51 16.62
N ALA A 202 -23.46 -12.87 15.32
CA ALA A 202 -22.25 -13.27 14.63
C ALA A 202 -21.21 -12.13 14.61
N LEU A 203 -21.66 -10.91 14.32
CA LEU A 203 -20.83 -9.70 14.36
C LEU A 203 -20.26 -9.44 15.75
N ALA A 204 -21.12 -9.39 16.78
CA ALA A 204 -20.70 -9.16 18.16
C ALA A 204 -19.66 -10.20 18.61
N ARG A 205 -19.88 -11.47 18.26
CA ARG A 205 -18.94 -12.56 18.54
C ARG A 205 -17.58 -12.34 17.86
N ALA A 206 -17.56 -11.98 16.57
CA ALA A 206 -16.32 -11.73 15.84
C ALA A 206 -15.54 -10.55 16.47
N VAL A 207 -16.23 -9.46 16.81
CA VAL A 207 -15.64 -8.31 17.48
C VAL A 207 -15.03 -8.70 18.83
N ASP A 208 -15.72 -9.50 19.65
CA ASP A 208 -15.23 -9.94 20.95
C ASP A 208 -14.00 -10.86 20.87
N VAL A 209 -13.87 -11.65 19.81
CA VAL A 209 -12.65 -12.44 19.55
C VAL A 209 -11.47 -11.52 19.24
N VAL A 210 -11.66 -10.53 18.35
CA VAL A 210 -10.61 -9.59 17.96
C VAL A 210 -10.20 -8.69 19.13
N ARG A 211 -11.18 -8.14 19.86
CA ARG A 211 -10.97 -7.23 21.01
C ARG A 211 -10.08 -7.85 22.09
N ARG A 212 -10.23 -9.15 22.37
CA ARG A 212 -9.41 -9.88 23.35
C ARG A 212 -7.92 -9.92 22.98
N SER A 213 -7.59 -9.85 21.69
CA SER A 213 -6.22 -10.01 21.20
C SER A 213 -5.61 -8.69 20.71
N ARG A 214 -6.40 -7.79 20.11
CA ARG A 214 -5.92 -6.58 19.41
C ARG A 214 -5.84 -5.36 20.34
N HIS A 215 -4.95 -5.43 21.32
CA HIS A 215 -4.63 -4.32 22.24
C HIS A 215 -3.15 -4.30 22.60
N ALA A 216 -2.66 -3.18 23.14
CA ALA A 216 -1.22 -2.91 23.22
C ALA A 216 -0.49 -3.85 24.17
N THR A 217 -1.16 -4.25 25.25
CA THR A 217 -0.61 -5.14 26.29
C THR A 217 -0.90 -6.62 26.04
N ALA A 218 -1.50 -6.98 24.91
CA ALA A 218 -1.81 -8.36 24.59
C ALA A 218 -0.54 -9.18 24.35
N GLU A 219 -0.55 -10.46 24.72
CA GLU A 219 0.45 -11.41 24.24
C GLU A 219 0.45 -11.46 22.69
N ARG A 220 1.58 -11.84 22.10
CA ARG A 220 1.73 -11.88 20.65
C ARG A 220 0.70 -12.84 20.03
N HIS A 221 -0.16 -12.30 19.17
CA HIS A 221 -1.26 -13.04 18.54
C HIS A 221 -1.45 -12.60 17.08
N PRO A 222 -1.75 -13.48 16.11
CA PRO A 222 -1.93 -13.07 14.71
C PRO A 222 -2.83 -11.84 14.52
N LEU A 223 -3.97 -11.78 15.21
CA LEU A 223 -4.93 -10.65 15.15
C LEU A 223 -4.35 -9.30 15.61
N ASN A 224 -3.28 -9.27 16.39
CA ASN A 224 -2.60 -8.03 16.81
C ASN A 224 -1.33 -7.73 16.02
N GLN A 225 -0.94 -8.61 15.10
CA GLN A 225 0.21 -8.43 14.21
C GLN A 225 -0.19 -8.13 12.75
N LEU A 226 -1.42 -8.44 12.35
CA LEU A 226 -1.92 -8.15 11.00
C LEU A 226 -2.20 -6.66 10.79
N VAL A 227 -1.90 -6.19 9.57
CA VAL A 227 -2.14 -4.83 9.06
C VAL A 227 -1.80 -3.73 10.08
N PRO A 228 -0.57 -3.74 10.64
CA PRO A 228 -0.14 -2.79 11.67
C PRO A 228 -0.27 -1.33 11.21
N GLU A 229 -0.08 -1.04 9.92
CA GLU A 229 -0.22 0.29 9.35
C GLU A 229 -1.66 0.84 9.45
N ARG A 230 -2.69 -0.03 9.34
CA ARG A 230 -4.08 0.37 9.56
C ARG A 230 -4.37 0.63 11.04
N TRP A 231 -3.69 -0.09 11.94
CA TRP A 231 -3.79 0.23 13.36
C TRP A 231 -3.14 1.59 13.65
N LEU A 232 -1.96 1.86 13.08
CA LEU A 232 -1.34 3.18 13.19
C LEU A 232 -2.27 4.28 12.66
N ARG A 233 -2.90 4.07 11.49
CA ARG A 233 -3.94 4.97 10.98
C ARG A 233 -5.07 5.17 12.00
N SER A 234 -5.58 4.11 12.61
CA SER A 234 -6.62 4.21 13.65
C SER A 234 -6.17 5.06 14.84
N VAL A 235 -4.91 4.97 15.26
CA VAL A 235 -4.34 5.82 16.32
C VAL A 235 -4.29 7.28 15.90
N VAL A 236 -3.79 7.53 14.69
CA VAL A 236 -3.65 8.89 14.14
C VAL A 236 -5.01 9.53 13.88
N VAL A 237 -6.01 8.77 13.41
CA VAL A 237 -7.39 9.24 13.24
C VAL A 237 -8.01 9.62 14.59
N ALA A 238 -7.79 8.82 15.64
CA ALA A 238 -8.27 9.13 16.98
C ALA A 238 -7.50 10.30 17.63
N ASN A 239 -6.26 10.55 17.21
CA ASN A 239 -5.37 11.58 17.78
C ASN A 239 -4.73 12.43 16.66
N PRO A 240 -5.52 13.20 15.89
CA PRO A 240 -5.06 13.84 14.65
C PRO A 240 -3.95 14.88 14.88
N ALA A 241 -3.87 15.45 16.09
CA ALA A 241 -2.85 16.42 16.45
C ALA A 241 -1.40 15.87 16.36
N ILE A 242 -1.22 14.55 16.49
CA ILE A 242 0.11 13.89 16.38
C ILE A 242 0.75 14.18 15.01
N VAL A 243 -0.07 14.28 13.96
CA VAL A 243 0.36 14.56 12.59
C VAL A 243 0.03 15.98 12.13
N GLY A 244 -0.24 16.88 13.08
CA GLY A 244 -0.58 18.28 12.79
C GLY A 244 -1.95 18.49 12.13
N ALA A 245 -2.84 17.49 12.20
CA ALA A 245 -4.21 17.56 11.71
C ALA A 245 -5.21 17.93 12.82
N LYS A 246 -6.33 18.54 12.41
CA LYS A 246 -7.46 18.86 13.29
C LYS A 246 -8.50 17.73 13.32
N SER A 247 -8.73 17.11 12.18
CA SER A 247 -9.67 15.99 12.02
C SER A 247 -9.20 15.10 10.90
N LEU A 248 -9.39 13.80 11.04
CA LEU A 248 -9.08 12.81 10.01
C LEU A 248 -10.21 11.78 9.93
N ARG A 249 -10.37 11.19 8.75
CA ARG A 249 -11.19 9.99 8.54
C ARG A 249 -10.42 9.00 7.67
N PRO A 250 -10.58 7.69 7.89
CA PRO A 250 -9.95 6.69 7.04
C PRO A 250 -10.56 6.70 5.62
N VAL A 251 -9.73 6.35 4.64
CA VAL A 251 -10.11 6.13 3.23
C VAL A 251 -9.35 4.92 2.68
N GLY A 252 -9.79 4.41 1.52
CA GLY A 252 -9.04 3.42 0.76
C GLY A 252 -7.77 4.00 0.14
N SER A 253 -6.78 3.14 -0.12
CA SER A 253 -5.58 3.53 -0.86
C SER A 253 -5.80 3.45 -2.37
N ALA A 254 -5.09 4.26 -3.15
CA ALA A 254 -5.14 4.33 -4.61
C ALA A 254 -4.85 2.97 -5.28
N CYS A 255 -4.04 2.14 -4.62
CA CYS A 255 -3.90 0.73 -4.95
C CYS A 255 -4.34 -0.09 -3.71
N PRO A 256 -5.56 -0.65 -3.70
CA PRO A 256 -6.07 -1.47 -2.60
C PRO A 256 -5.32 -2.80 -2.47
N ARG A 257 -5.04 -3.22 -1.24
CA ARG A 257 -4.38 -4.50 -0.96
C ARG A 257 -5.22 -5.68 -1.43
N ARG A 258 -4.58 -6.78 -1.81
CA ARG A 258 -5.29 -8.01 -2.22
C ARG A 258 -5.62 -8.90 -1.03
N ASN A 259 -4.83 -8.85 0.04
CA ASN A 259 -5.04 -9.64 1.25
C ASN A 259 -4.34 -9.05 2.49
N LEU A 260 -4.63 -9.60 3.67
CA LEU A 260 -4.14 -9.11 4.97
C LEU A 260 -2.64 -9.38 5.24
N ARG A 261 -1.96 -10.19 4.42
CA ARG A 261 -0.53 -10.49 4.59
C ARG A 261 0.37 -9.55 3.82
N GLU A 262 -0.19 -8.78 2.89
CA GLU A 262 0.57 -7.84 2.09
C GLU A 262 0.96 -6.63 2.93
N ILE A 263 2.24 -6.25 2.81
CA ILE A 263 2.70 -4.95 3.26
C ILE A 263 2.06 -3.91 2.34
N GLY A 264 1.56 -2.84 2.94
CA GLY A 264 1.04 -1.70 2.21
C GLY A 264 0.96 -0.50 3.12
N VAL A 265 0.27 0.53 2.65
CA VAL A 265 0.00 1.75 3.41
C VAL A 265 -1.45 1.80 3.88
N ALA A 266 -1.75 2.69 4.82
CA ALA A 266 -3.09 3.01 5.25
C ALA A 266 -3.33 4.52 5.25
N THR A 267 -4.40 4.93 4.57
CA THR A 267 -4.61 6.33 4.18
C THR A 267 -5.74 6.94 4.99
N ALA A 268 -5.57 8.19 5.40
CA ALA A 268 -6.59 9.02 6.01
C ALA A 268 -6.57 10.43 5.40
N VAL A 269 -7.73 11.08 5.35
CA VAL A 269 -7.89 12.43 4.81
C VAL A 269 -8.58 13.33 5.83
N GLY A 270 -8.33 14.63 5.75
CA GLY A 270 -9.04 15.57 6.59
C GLY A 270 -8.52 17.00 6.47
N THR A 271 -8.47 17.69 7.61
CA THR A 271 -8.04 19.09 7.67
C THR A 271 -6.84 19.27 8.59
N GLY A 272 -5.87 20.05 8.14
CA GLY A 272 -4.72 20.49 8.93
C GLY A 272 -5.12 21.48 10.01
N SER A 273 -4.16 21.80 10.88
CA SER A 273 -4.33 22.78 11.96
C SER A 273 -4.69 24.19 11.46
N ASN A 274 -4.32 24.54 10.22
CA ASN A 274 -4.66 25.83 9.60
C ASN A 274 -5.89 25.74 8.67
N GLY A 275 -6.57 24.59 8.63
CA GLY A 275 -7.75 24.35 7.80
C GLY A 275 -7.45 23.88 6.37
N GLU A 276 -6.18 23.70 6.01
CA GLU A 276 -5.77 23.16 4.72
C GLU A 276 -6.16 21.67 4.57
N PRO A 277 -6.49 21.17 3.37
CA PRO A 277 -6.67 19.74 3.15
C PRO A 277 -5.37 18.98 3.44
N VAL A 278 -5.47 17.86 4.14
CA VAL A 278 -4.33 16.97 4.44
C VAL A 278 -4.66 15.53 4.05
N VAL A 279 -3.67 14.86 3.46
CA VAL A 279 -3.64 13.42 3.23
C VAL A 279 -2.53 12.84 4.11
N VAL A 280 -2.88 11.90 4.97
CA VAL A 280 -1.96 11.21 5.88
C VAL A 280 -1.86 9.76 5.46
N VAL A 281 -0.64 9.29 5.25
CA VAL A 281 -0.34 7.92 4.81
C VAL A 281 0.51 7.27 5.88
N CYS A 282 -0.03 6.23 6.50
CA CYS A 282 0.61 5.49 7.58
C CYS A 282 1.31 4.26 7.01
N SER A 283 2.53 4.00 7.46
CA SER A 283 3.25 2.74 7.23
C SER A 283 4.04 2.33 8.47
N THR A 284 4.43 1.07 8.54
CA THR A 284 5.18 0.48 9.65
C THR A 284 6.15 -0.56 9.11
N GLY A 285 7.27 -0.75 9.79
CA GLY A 285 8.39 -1.53 9.31
C GLY A 285 9.08 -0.88 8.11
N ILE A 286 9.96 -1.66 7.49
CA ILE A 286 10.68 -1.25 6.29
C ILE A 286 9.77 -1.44 5.06
N ASP A 287 9.22 -0.34 4.57
CA ASP A 287 8.37 -0.31 3.38
C ASP A 287 8.93 0.63 2.32
N MET A 288 9.59 0.06 1.31
CA MET A 288 10.15 0.83 0.20
C MET A 288 9.07 1.47 -0.69
N GLU A 289 7.84 0.96 -0.67
CA GLU A 289 6.75 1.46 -1.52
C GLU A 289 5.98 2.63 -0.87
N LEU A 290 6.30 2.98 0.38
CA LEU A 290 5.64 4.06 1.12
C LEU A 290 5.58 5.36 0.31
N VAL A 291 6.71 5.83 -0.22
CA VAL A 291 6.75 7.14 -0.89
C VAL A 291 5.94 7.15 -2.21
N PRO A 292 6.14 6.21 -3.15
CA PRO A 292 5.29 6.12 -4.34
C PRO A 292 3.81 5.91 -4.04
N ALA A 293 3.48 5.05 -3.05
CA ALA A 293 2.10 4.81 -2.66
C ALA A 293 1.46 6.06 -2.05
N ALA A 294 2.18 6.80 -1.21
CA ALA A 294 1.69 8.02 -0.58
C ALA A 294 1.45 9.14 -1.61
N ALA A 295 2.32 9.24 -2.62
CA ALA A 295 2.14 10.18 -3.71
C ALA A 295 0.90 9.85 -4.55
N ASP A 296 0.65 8.56 -4.84
CA ASP A 296 -0.54 8.07 -5.54
C ASP A 296 -1.82 8.34 -4.74
N ASP A 297 -1.79 8.09 -3.43
CA ASP A 297 -2.89 8.40 -2.52
C ASP A 297 -3.20 9.90 -2.48
N ARG A 298 -2.18 10.77 -2.51
CA ARG A 298 -2.39 12.22 -2.64
C ARG A 298 -3.08 12.55 -3.96
N LEU A 299 -2.65 11.96 -5.09
CA LEU A 299 -3.31 12.18 -6.38
C LEU A 299 -4.78 11.77 -6.35
N THR A 300 -5.11 10.66 -5.71
CA THR A 300 -6.50 10.16 -5.60
C THR A 300 -7.37 11.04 -4.72
N HIS A 301 -6.87 11.46 -3.56
CA HIS A 301 -7.71 12.07 -2.52
C HIS A 301 -7.67 13.61 -2.50
N GLY A 302 -6.60 14.21 -3.01
CA GLY A 302 -6.41 15.65 -3.01
C GLY A 302 -5.05 16.02 -3.58
N PRO A 303 -4.93 16.24 -4.91
CA PRO A 303 -3.64 16.53 -5.56
C PRO A 303 -2.89 17.73 -4.96
N ASP A 304 -3.65 18.69 -4.41
CA ASP A 304 -3.15 19.90 -3.73
C ASP A 304 -3.08 19.81 -2.21
N ALA A 305 -3.43 18.66 -1.63
CA ALA A 305 -3.37 18.47 -0.19
C ALA A 305 -1.92 18.41 0.30
N ARG A 306 -1.72 18.89 1.53
CA ARG A 306 -0.52 18.61 2.30
C ARG A 306 -0.40 17.10 2.50
N LEU A 307 0.77 16.52 2.20
CA LEU A 307 1.01 15.09 2.36
C LEU A 307 1.87 14.83 3.58
N VAL A 308 1.39 13.99 4.48
CA VAL A 308 2.11 13.56 5.68
C VAL A 308 2.32 12.05 5.65
N LEU A 309 3.58 11.61 5.80
CA LEU A 309 3.96 10.21 5.95
C LEU A 309 4.15 9.96 7.45
N ALA A 310 3.23 9.20 8.04
CA ALA A 310 3.28 8.85 9.47
C ALA A 310 3.92 7.47 9.64
N VAL A 311 5.06 7.43 10.32
CA VAL A 311 5.83 6.19 10.56
C VAL A 311 6.29 6.13 12.02
N PRO A 312 6.45 4.94 12.63
CA PRO A 312 7.16 4.80 13.90
C PRO A 312 8.60 5.35 13.79
N ALA A 313 9.15 5.85 14.90
CA ALA A 313 10.46 6.48 14.91
C ALA A 313 11.57 5.49 14.50
N ASP A 314 11.50 4.25 14.96
CA ASP A 314 12.46 3.19 14.61
C ASP A 314 12.34 2.72 13.15
N ASP A 315 11.21 3.01 12.49
CA ASP A 315 10.97 2.65 11.09
C ASP A 315 11.46 3.73 10.11
N LEU A 316 11.86 4.91 10.60
CA LEU A 316 12.39 5.97 9.75
C LEU A 316 13.82 5.65 9.29
N LEU A 317 13.95 5.36 8.00
CA LEU A 317 15.23 5.15 7.33
C LEU A 317 15.63 6.38 6.52
N GLY A 318 16.93 6.66 6.43
CA GLY A 318 17.45 7.72 5.55
C GLY A 318 17.02 7.55 4.08
N LEU A 319 16.86 6.31 3.61
CA LEU A 319 16.29 6.03 2.28
C LEU A 319 14.89 6.62 2.10
N THR A 320 14.05 6.62 3.14
CA THR A 320 12.71 7.22 3.07
C THR A 320 12.81 8.73 2.89
N GLU A 321 13.74 9.38 3.58
CA GLU A 321 14.01 10.83 3.44
C GLU A 321 14.53 11.15 2.04
N ASP A 322 15.48 10.37 1.53
CA ASP A 322 16.01 10.50 0.17
C ASP A 322 14.90 10.38 -0.88
N LEU A 323 14.00 9.41 -0.73
CA LEU A 323 12.87 9.22 -1.65
C LEU A 323 11.84 10.36 -1.57
N VAL A 324 11.55 10.88 -0.37
CA VAL A 324 10.66 12.04 -0.21
C VAL A 324 11.26 13.28 -0.87
N ALA A 325 12.59 13.46 -0.79
CA ALA A 325 13.29 14.57 -1.43
C ALA A 325 13.19 14.54 -2.97
N LEU A 326 12.93 13.36 -3.57
CA LEU A 326 12.68 13.23 -5.01
C LEU A 326 11.25 13.57 -5.43
N MET A 327 10.32 13.91 -4.54
CA MET A 327 8.93 14.15 -4.95
C MET A 327 8.78 15.54 -5.61
N HIS A 328 8.06 15.63 -6.74
CA HIS A 328 7.73 16.92 -7.39
C HIS A 328 7.04 17.90 -6.44
N ARG A 329 6.20 17.36 -5.56
CA ARG A 329 5.57 18.11 -4.48
C ARG A 329 5.98 17.50 -3.16
N PRO A 330 6.58 18.29 -2.26
CA PRO A 330 7.16 17.77 -1.03
C PRO A 330 6.10 17.07 -0.17
N ALA A 331 6.57 16.16 0.66
CA ALA A 331 5.81 15.54 1.72
C ALA A 331 6.55 15.73 3.05
N GLU A 332 5.81 15.69 4.15
CA GLU A 332 6.37 15.78 5.49
C GLU A 332 6.42 14.39 6.11
N ILE A 333 7.55 14.03 6.70
CA ILE A 333 7.66 12.82 7.50
C ILE A 333 7.39 13.19 8.96
N VAL A 334 6.44 12.51 9.58
CA VAL A 334 6.13 12.64 11.00
C VAL A 334 6.37 11.30 11.68
N THR A 335 7.32 11.27 12.60
CA THR A 335 7.57 10.11 13.44
C THR A 335 6.57 10.04 14.59
N VAL A 336 5.96 8.88 14.81
CA VAL A 336 5.18 8.57 16.02
C VAL A 336 6.05 7.77 17.01
N PRO A 337 5.78 7.84 18.33
CA PRO A 337 6.47 7.00 19.30
C PRO A 337 6.35 5.50 18.97
N ASP A 338 7.38 4.70 19.21
CA ASP A 338 7.37 3.27 18.84
C ASP A 338 6.35 2.44 19.62
N ASP A 339 5.95 2.94 20.80
CA ASP A 339 4.88 2.35 21.60
C ASP A 339 3.47 2.82 21.15
N TRP A 340 3.32 3.44 19.97
CA TRP A 340 2.07 4.04 19.44
C TRP A 340 0.80 3.18 19.61
N ARG A 341 0.90 1.86 19.71
CA ARG A 341 -0.24 0.99 20.00
C ARG A 341 -0.90 1.34 21.34
N SER A 342 -0.12 1.77 22.35
CA SER A 342 -0.61 2.21 23.67
C SER A 342 -1.53 3.43 23.57
N LEU A 343 -1.31 4.29 22.57
CA LEU A 343 -2.13 5.48 22.30
C LEU A 343 -3.56 5.13 21.83
N SER A 344 -3.80 3.87 21.46
CA SER A 344 -5.14 3.38 21.13
C SER A 344 -6.05 3.20 22.36
N GLU A 345 -5.50 3.30 23.56
CA GLU A 345 -6.19 3.02 24.83
C GLU A 345 -6.52 4.29 25.63
N VAL A 346 -5.99 5.44 25.21
CA VAL A 346 -6.12 6.73 25.93
C VAL A 346 -7.47 7.41 25.67
N THR A 347 -8.28 6.92 24.72
CA THR A 347 -9.60 7.49 24.42
C THR A 347 -10.69 6.84 25.28
N ARG A 348 -11.00 7.46 26.42
CA ARG A 348 -12.29 7.34 27.13
C ARG A 348 -12.90 8.72 27.34
#